data_AF-A0A7Y9YGD1-F1
#
_entry.id   AF-A0A7Y9YGD1-F1
#
_cell.length_a   1.000
_cell.length_b   1.000
_cell.length_c   1.000
_cell.angle_alpha   90.00
_cell.angle_beta   90.00
_cell.angle_gamma   90.00
#
_symmetry.space_group_name_H-M   'P 1'
#
loop_
_entity.id
_entity.type
_entity.pdbx_description
1 polymer ?
#
loop_
_entity_poly.entity_id
_entity_poly.type
_entity_poly.pdbx_seq_one_letter_code
_entity_poly.pdbx_strand_id
1 'polypeptide(L)' 'MRLLLLMVAALMTVGGGLWWYGSPDVAFGPLLAGLGVALFIVVLRPSRR' A
#
# COMPACT_ATOMS: atom_id res chain seq x y z
N MET A 1 6.25 -5.52 -15.12
CA MET A 1 6.67 -5.42 -13.70
C MET A 1 6.10 -4.19 -12.99
N ARG A 2 6.34 -2.96 -13.46
CA ARG A 2 5.91 -1.73 -12.77
C ARG A 2 4.39 -1.67 -12.50
N LEU A 3 3.57 -1.98 -13.51
CA LEU A 3 2.11 -1.98 -13.37
C LEU A 3 1.63 -2.96 -12.30
N LEU A 4 2.19 -4.18 -12.27
CA LEU A 4 1.88 -5.18 -11.26
C LEU A 4 2.18 -4.66 -9.85
N LEU A 5 3.34 -4.04 -9.65
CA LEU A 5 3.72 -3.46 -8.36
C LEU A 5 2.78 -2.32 -7.94
N LEU A 6 2.31 -1.50 -8.89
CA LEU A 6 1.32 -0.47 -8.62
C LEU A 6 -0.05 -1.06 -8.25
N MET A 7 -0.47 -2.15 -8.90
CA MET A 7 -1.71 -2.85 -8.55
C MET A 7 -1.64 -3.46 -7.15
N VAL A 8 -0.50 -4.09 -6.80
CA VAL A 8 -0.27 -4.62 -5.45
C VAL A 8 -0.26 -3.49 -4.41
N ALA A 9 0.41 -2.37 -4.70
CA ALA A 9 0.42 -1.19 -3.83
C ALA A 9 -0.99 -0.64 -3.59
N ALA A 10 -1.81 -0.55 -4.66
CA ALA A 10 -3.21 -0.12 -4.58
C ALA A 10 -4.02 -1.05 -3.68
N LEU A 11 -3.88 -2.37 -3.89
CA LEU A 11 -4.61 -3.39 -3.14
C LEU A 11 -4.22 -3.37 -1.66
N MET A 12 -2.94 -3.25 -1.32
CA MET A 12 -2.49 -3.14 0.08
C MET A 12 -3.00 -1.86 0.75
N THR A 13 -2.99 -0.74 0.03
CA THR A 13 -3.50 0.55 0.53
C THR A 13 -4.99 0.48 0.85
N VAL A 14 -5.80 0.03 -0.12
CA VAL A 14 -7.26 -0.07 0.03
C VAL A 14 -7.64 -1.17 1.01
N GLY A 15 -7.04 -2.35 0.88
CA GLY A 15 -7.29 -3.48 1.77
C GLY A 15 -6.92 -3.18 3.22
N GLY A 16 -5.80 -2.48 3.46
CA GLY A 16 -5.41 -2.04 4.80
C GLY A 16 -6.39 -1.04 5.40
N GLY A 17 -6.87 -0.08 4.60
CA GLY A 17 -7.90 0.87 5.02
C GLY A 17 -9.24 0.21 5.35
N LEU A 18 -9.70 -0.72 4.50
CA LEU A 18 -10.92 -1.48 4.73
C LEU A 18 -10.82 -2.38 5.98
N TRP A 19 -9.66 -3.00 6.19
CA TRP A 19 -9.40 -3.80 7.39
C TRP A 19 -9.48 -2.96 8.65
N TRP A 20 -8.82 -1.79 8.65
CA TRP A 20 -8.86 -0.86 9.77
C TRP A 20 -10.29 -0.40 10.08
N TYR A 21 -11.09 -0.14 9.05
CA TYR A 21 -12.51 0.21 9.21
C TYR A 21 -13.32 -0.94 9.83
N GLY A 22 -13.08 -2.19 9.41
CA GLY A 22 -13.80 -3.36 9.94
C GLY A 22 -13.28 -3.87 11.30
N SER A 23 -12.05 -3.55 11.69
CA SER A 23 -11.42 -4.01 12.93
C SER A 23 -10.34 -3.04 13.43
N PRO A 24 -10.76 -1.88 13.98
CA PRO A 24 -9.83 -0.82 14.40
C PRO A 24 -8.95 -1.21 15.59
N ASP A 25 -9.31 -2.23 16.37
CA ASP A 25 -8.50 -2.70 17.49
C ASP A 25 -7.26 -3.48 17.03
N VAL A 26 -7.21 -3.88 15.76
CA VAL A 26 -6.10 -4.64 15.18
C VAL A 26 -5.25 -3.70 14.33
N ALA A 27 -4.06 -3.36 14.82
CA ALA A 27 -3.11 -2.45 14.17
C ALA A 27 -2.56 -2.93 12.80
N PHE A 28 -3.07 -4.04 12.27
CA PHE A 28 -2.69 -4.61 10.99
C PHE A 28 -3.11 -3.74 9.80
N GLY A 29 -4.30 -3.12 9.85
CA GLY A 29 -4.81 -2.28 8.77
C GLY A 29 -3.91 -1.09 8.41
N PRO A 30 -3.51 -0.24 9.39
CA PRO A 30 -2.61 0.88 9.16
C PRO A 30 -1.23 0.45 8.66
N LEU A 31 -0.69 -0.67 9.18
CA LEU A 31 0.58 -1.23 8.72
C LEU A 31 0.51 -1.65 7.25
N LEU A 32 -0.53 -2.38 6.86
CA LEU A 32 -0.73 -2.81 5.48
C LEU A 32 -0.92 -1.62 4.53
N ALA A 33 -1.71 -0.63 4.97
CA ALA A 33 -1.95 0.58 4.20
C ALA A 33 -0.67 1.40 4.00
N GLY A 34 0.13 1.56 5.06
CA GLY A 34 1.43 2.24 5.01
C GLY A 34 2.43 1.56 4.08
N LEU A 35 2.47 0.22 4.08
CA LEU A 35 3.29 -0.56 3.15
C LEU A 35 2.88 -0.34 1.68
N GLY A 36 1.58 -0.31 1.40
CA GLY A 36 1.06 0.00 0.06
C GLY A 36 1.51 1.38 -0.42
N VAL A 37 1.41 2.41 0.43
CA VAL A 37 1.88 3.77 0.11
C VAL A 37 3.39 3.81 -0.12
N ALA A 38 4.18 3.15 0.73
CA ALA A 38 5.63 3.10 0.57
C ALA A 38 6.02 2.45 -0.77
N LEU A 39 5.33 1.38 -1.17
CA LEU A 39 5.55 0.72 -2.45
C LEU A 39 5.22 1.65 -3.63
N PHE A 40 4.13 2.42 -3.57
CA PHE A 40 3.84 3.44 -4.59
C PHE A 40 5.00 4.42 -4.76
N ILE A 41 5.54 4.95 -3.66
CA ILE A 41 6.64 5.91 -3.69
C ILE A 41 7.87 5.29 -4.38
N VAL A 42 8.24 4.06 -4.00
CA VAL A 42 9.41 3.37 -4.58
C VAL A 42 9.22 3.09 -6.07
N VAL A 43 8.02 2.65 -6.49
CA VAL A 43 7.72 2.27 -7.88
C VAL A 43 7.53 3.50 -8.79
N LEU A 44 7.07 4.62 -8.22
CA LEU A 44 6.91 5.88 -8.93
C LEU A 44 8.18 6.72 -8.93
N ARG A 45 9.14 6.45 -8.03
CA ARG A 45 10.40 7.18 -7.94
C ARG A 45 11.08 7.19 -9.32
N PRO A 46 11.26 8.38 -9.93
CA PRO A 46 11.95 8.46 -11.20
C PRO A 46 13.41 8.02 -10.99
N SER A 47 13.85 7.05 -11.79
CA SER A 47 15.25 6.66 -11.86
C SER A 47 16.02 7.87 -12.38
N ARG A 48 16.70 8.62 -11.48
CA ARG A 48 17.61 9.69 -11.89
C ARG A 48 18.71 9.06 -12.73
N ARG A 49 18.62 9.21 -14.05
CA ARG A 49 19.69 8.95 -15.02
C ARG A 49 20.22 10.28 -15.50
#